data_AF-A0A952QR35-F1
#
_entry.id   AF-A0A952QR35-F1
#
_cell.length_a   1.000
_cell.length_b   1.000
_cell.length_c   1.000
_cell.angle_alpha   90.00
_cell.angle_beta   90.00
_cell.angle_gamma   90.00
#
_symmetry.space_group_name_H-M   'P 1'
#
loop_
_entity.id
_entity.type
_entity.pdbx_description
1 polymer ?
#
loop_
_entity_poly.entity_id
_entity_poly.type
_entity_poly.pdbx_seq_one_letter_code
_entity_poly.pdbx_strand_id
1 'polypeptide(L)'
;MRGLRTSLIPRRAKQALCAGLLFGLLPTMPTALAESPAGMQFGPKVTTEHKVKSLVGPSVQIDEAGALSLAWMEENKEVRSVMYARSLEPGGPMGAPVRINRVEDIPYWRQEAPALVVQGEDVFVTWGLAHPKATPEQPFATELRLSHSKDG
;
A
#
# COMPACT_ATOMS: atom_id res chain seq x y z
N MET A 1 74.29 7.25 -70.35
CA MET A 1 74.01 7.15 -68.90
C MET A 1 73.87 8.56 -68.33
N ARG A 2 72.73 8.83 -67.66
CA ARG A 2 72.43 9.77 -66.54
C ARG A 2 73.26 11.07 -66.46
N GLY A 3 72.73 12.30 -66.41
CA GLY A 3 71.42 12.81 -65.95
C GLY A 3 71.66 13.87 -64.85
N LEU A 4 71.58 15.16 -65.20
CA LEU A 4 71.78 16.35 -64.34
C LEU A 4 70.85 16.41 -63.12
N ARG A 5 71.26 17.13 -62.06
CA ARG A 5 70.38 18.09 -61.35
C ARG A 5 71.13 19.03 -60.41
N THR A 6 70.43 20.12 -60.13
CA THR A 6 70.88 21.49 -59.92
C THR A 6 70.91 21.91 -58.44
N SER A 7 71.78 22.89 -58.17
CA SER A 7 71.90 23.84 -57.05
C SER A 7 70.64 24.13 -56.18
N LEU A 8 70.86 24.26 -54.87
CA LEU A 8 69.95 24.92 -53.92
C LEU A 8 70.72 25.86 -52.96
N ILE A 9 70.22 27.09 -52.88
CA ILE A 9 70.63 28.24 -52.04
C ILE A 9 70.15 28.04 -50.59
N PRO A 10 70.87 28.48 -49.54
CA PRO A 10 70.35 28.47 -48.17
C PRO A 10 69.56 29.74 -47.80
N ARG A 11 68.53 29.50 -46.98
CA ARG A 11 67.43 30.40 -46.57
C ARG A 11 67.73 31.16 -45.27
N ARG A 12 67.20 32.39 -45.18
CA ARG A 12 67.18 33.28 -43.99
C ARG A 12 66.36 32.70 -42.83
N ALA A 13 66.82 32.96 -41.61
CA ALA A 13 66.12 32.75 -40.35
C ALA A 13 65.09 33.86 -40.07
N LYS A 14 63.89 33.48 -39.60
CA LYS A 14 63.07 34.23 -38.63
C LYS A 14 62.19 33.25 -37.85
N GLN A 15 62.12 33.49 -36.54
CA GLN A 15 61.42 32.71 -35.51
C GLN A 15 59.91 32.65 -35.75
N ALA A 16 59.29 31.51 -35.45
CA ALA A 16 57.83 31.37 -35.39
C ALA A 16 57.41 30.70 -34.07
N LEU A 17 56.35 31.28 -33.52
CA LEU A 17 55.68 31.13 -32.24
C LEU A 17 55.22 29.69 -31.92
N CYS A 18 55.34 29.26 -30.66
CA CYS A 18 54.81 27.98 -30.15
C CYS A 18 53.47 28.14 -29.42
N ALA A 19 52.77 27.00 -29.30
CA ALA A 19 51.65 26.64 -28.40
C ALA A 19 50.23 26.89 -28.96
N GLY A 20 49.27 25.96 -28.88
CA GLY A 20 49.22 24.61 -28.33
C GLY A 20 47.76 24.12 -28.40
N LEU A 21 47.51 22.88 -28.82
CA LEU A 21 46.17 22.27 -28.74
C LEU A 21 46.15 21.29 -27.55
N LEU A 22 45.44 21.65 -26.49
CA LEU A 22 45.13 20.77 -25.37
C LEU A 22 43.94 19.88 -25.76
N PHE A 23 44.19 18.61 -26.09
CA PHE A 23 43.16 17.58 -26.08
C PHE A 23 42.88 17.19 -24.62
N GLY A 24 41.77 17.65 -24.07
CA GLY A 24 41.32 17.23 -22.74
C GLY A 24 40.87 15.76 -22.76
N LEU A 25 41.49 14.92 -21.93
CA LEU A 25 40.93 13.63 -21.55
C LEU A 25 39.76 13.88 -20.59
N LEU A 26 38.54 13.59 -21.03
CA LEU A 26 37.39 13.50 -20.13
C LEU A 26 37.42 12.12 -19.44
N PRO A 27 37.43 12.04 -18.10
CA PRO A 27 37.27 10.76 -17.42
C PRO A 27 35.84 10.25 -17.65
N THR A 28 35.71 9.06 -18.22
CA THR A 28 34.44 8.33 -18.28
C THR A 28 34.08 7.89 -16.87
N MET A 29 33.22 8.66 -16.19
CA MET A 29 32.60 8.21 -14.96
C MET A 29 31.64 7.08 -15.31
N PRO A 30 31.73 5.89 -14.69
CA PRO A 30 30.72 4.87 -14.88
C PRO A 30 29.40 5.41 -14.33
N THR A 31 28.42 5.60 -15.21
CA THR A 31 27.03 5.80 -14.79
C THR A 31 26.56 4.50 -14.15
N ALA A 32 26.66 4.41 -12.83
CA ALA A 32 25.88 3.46 -12.07
C ALA A 32 24.41 3.85 -12.25
N LEU A 33 23.69 3.12 -13.11
CA LEU A 33 22.23 3.17 -13.15
C LEU A 33 21.76 2.75 -11.75
N ALA A 34 21.14 3.66 -11.02
CA ALA A 34 20.43 3.31 -9.81
C ALA A 34 19.34 2.32 -10.19
N GLU A 35 19.53 1.05 -9.83
CA GLU A 35 18.50 0.02 -9.96
C GLU A 35 17.33 0.48 -9.10
N SER A 36 16.21 0.81 -9.75
CA SER A 36 15.01 1.21 -9.01
C SER A 36 14.64 0.05 -8.09
N PRO A 37 14.37 0.30 -6.79
CA PRO A 37 13.95 -0.78 -5.90
C PRO A 37 12.78 -1.48 -6.59
N ALA A 38 12.87 -2.81 -6.71
CA ALA A 38 11.84 -3.62 -7.33
C ALA A 38 10.48 -3.13 -6.81
N GLY A 39 9.63 -2.65 -7.72
CA GLY A 39 8.37 -2.02 -7.34
C GLY A 39 7.58 -2.93 -6.42
N MET A 40 6.85 -2.33 -5.46
CA MET A 40 5.99 -3.06 -4.53
C MET A 40 5.14 -4.08 -5.28
N GLN A 41 5.29 -5.36 -4.95
CA GLN A 41 4.50 -6.45 -5.53
C GLN A 41 3.47 -6.93 -4.51
N PHE A 42 2.21 -6.98 -4.91
CA PHE A 42 1.15 -7.60 -4.11
C PHE A 42 1.15 -9.11 -4.36
N GLY A 43 1.06 -9.89 -3.29
CA GLY A 43 0.92 -11.34 -3.36
C GLY A 43 -0.43 -11.79 -3.95
N PRO A 44 -0.69 -13.11 -3.98
CA PRO A 44 -1.99 -13.66 -4.37
C PRO A 44 -3.14 -13.05 -3.58
N LYS A 45 -4.28 -12.82 -4.24
CA LYS A 45 -5.48 -12.31 -3.57
C LYS A 45 -6.09 -13.39 -2.69
N VAL A 46 -6.29 -13.07 -1.42
CA VAL A 46 -7.18 -13.83 -0.53
C VAL A 46 -8.57 -13.22 -0.62
N THR A 47 -9.58 -14.02 -0.99
CA THR A 47 -10.96 -13.55 -1.16
C THR A 47 -11.89 -14.27 -0.21
N THR A 48 -12.72 -13.51 0.50
CA THR A 48 -13.85 -14.05 1.28
C THR A 48 -15.13 -13.50 0.67
N GLU A 49 -16.01 -14.39 0.21
CA GLU A 49 -17.26 -14.02 -0.44
C GLU A 49 -18.44 -14.14 0.54
N HIS A 50 -19.25 -13.09 0.60
CA HIS A 50 -20.40 -13.00 1.50
C HIS A 50 -21.68 -12.81 0.69
N LYS A 51 -22.65 -13.72 0.84
CA LYS A 51 -23.93 -13.70 0.12
C LYS A 51 -24.93 -12.75 0.78
N VAL A 52 -24.59 -11.47 0.81
CA VAL A 52 -25.38 -10.39 1.42
C VAL A 52 -25.60 -9.24 0.44
N LYS A 53 -26.49 -8.30 0.77
CA LYS A 53 -26.79 -7.16 -0.10
C LYS A 53 -25.59 -6.22 -0.22
N SER A 54 -24.91 -5.93 0.90
CA SER A 54 -23.69 -5.14 0.88
C SER A 54 -22.77 -5.44 2.05
N LEU A 55 -21.49 -5.22 1.82
CA LEU A 55 -20.42 -5.24 2.82
C LEU A 55 -19.76 -3.86 2.83
N VAL A 56 -19.65 -3.23 4.01
CA VAL A 56 -19.17 -1.86 4.13
C VAL A 56 -18.22 -1.67 5.29
N GLY A 57 -17.38 -0.64 5.18
CA GLY A 57 -16.49 -0.19 6.24
C GLY A 57 -15.57 -1.29 6.80
N PRO A 58 -14.78 -2.00 5.98
CA PRO A 58 -13.85 -2.99 6.52
C PRO A 58 -12.73 -2.30 7.31
N SER A 59 -12.34 -2.94 8.41
CA SER A 59 -11.14 -2.65 9.19
C SER A 59 -10.29 -3.91 9.28
N VAL A 60 -8.97 -3.72 9.38
CA VAL A 60 -8.00 -4.82 9.48
C VAL A 60 -6.95 -4.48 10.53
N GLN A 61 -6.58 -5.48 11.31
CA GLN A 61 -5.39 -5.51 12.17
C GLN A 61 -4.57 -6.74 11.82
N ILE A 62 -3.26 -6.63 11.97
CA ILE A 62 -2.32 -7.74 11.79
C ILE A 62 -1.51 -7.83 13.09
N ASP A 63 -1.51 -8.99 13.72
CA ASP A 63 -0.71 -9.20 14.92
C ASP A 63 0.76 -9.53 14.60
N GLU A 64 1.59 -9.69 15.64
CA GLU A 64 3.02 -10.00 15.48
C GLU A 64 3.28 -11.37 14.82
N ALA A 65 2.34 -12.31 14.93
CA ALA A 65 2.42 -13.61 14.27
C ALA A 65 1.98 -13.53 12.79
N GLY A 66 1.45 -12.40 12.34
CA GLY A 66 0.95 -12.17 11.00
C GLY A 66 -0.50 -12.63 10.80
N ALA A 67 -1.22 -12.98 11.86
CA ALA A 67 -2.63 -13.32 11.76
C ALA A 67 -3.45 -12.05 11.49
N LEU A 68 -4.40 -12.16 10.57
CA LEU A 68 -5.29 -11.08 10.19
C LEU A 68 -6.51 -11.11 11.09
N SER A 69 -6.92 -9.95 11.57
CA SER A 69 -8.22 -9.75 12.22
C SER A 69 -8.98 -8.71 11.42
N LEU A 70 -10.21 -9.05 11.03
CA LEU A 70 -11.09 -8.20 10.22
C LEU A 70 -12.35 -7.88 11.00
N ALA A 71 -12.83 -6.65 10.88
CA ALA A 71 -14.19 -6.29 11.27
C ALA A 71 -14.86 -5.46 10.17
N TRP A 72 -16.12 -5.76 9.89
CA TRP A 72 -16.88 -5.08 8.83
C TRP A 72 -18.37 -5.05 9.18
N MET A 73 -19.16 -4.36 8.37
CA MET A 73 -20.61 -4.42 8.48
C MET A 73 -21.22 -5.12 7.28
N GLU A 74 -22.23 -5.94 7.53
CA GLU A 74 -23.08 -6.56 6.52
C GLU A 74 -24.48 -5.98 6.59
N GLU A 75 -25.06 -5.71 5.43
CA GLU A 75 -26.49 -5.49 5.29
C GLU A 75 -27.09 -6.66 4.51
N ASN A 76 -28.10 -7.30 5.09
CA ASN A 76 -28.89 -8.30 4.40
C ASN A 76 -30.38 -8.09 4.71
N LYS A 77 -31.16 -7.74 3.68
CA LYS A 77 -32.53 -7.26 3.85
C LYS A 77 -32.54 -6.08 4.85
N GLU A 78 -33.34 -6.16 5.90
CA GLU A 78 -33.46 -5.13 6.94
C GLU A 78 -32.51 -5.37 8.13
N VAL A 79 -31.67 -6.42 8.07
CA VAL A 79 -30.75 -6.76 9.15
C VAL A 79 -29.37 -6.17 8.84
N ARG A 80 -28.82 -5.47 9.84
CA ARG A 80 -27.43 -5.01 9.83
C ARG A 80 -26.65 -5.69 10.93
N SER A 81 -25.50 -6.22 10.54
CA SER A 81 -24.61 -6.96 11.43
C SER A 81 -23.23 -6.34 11.42
N VAL A 82 -22.62 -6.21 12.59
CA VAL A 82 -21.17 -6.02 12.71
C VAL A 82 -20.56 -7.39 12.83
N MET A 83 -19.60 -7.68 11.96
CA MET A 83 -18.97 -8.98 11.83
C MET A 83 -17.50 -8.88 12.21
N TYR A 84 -16.97 -9.97 12.78
CA TYR A 84 -15.56 -10.17 13.05
C TYR A 84 -15.10 -11.50 12.45
N ALA A 85 -13.88 -11.57 11.93
CA ALA A 85 -13.21 -12.83 11.62
C ALA A 85 -11.70 -12.70 11.83
N ARG A 86 -11.08 -13.82 12.17
CA ARG A 86 -9.63 -13.97 12.30
C ARG A 86 -9.11 -14.98 11.28
N SER A 87 -7.92 -14.78 10.72
CA SER A 87 -7.31 -15.73 9.79
C SER A 87 -6.89 -17.01 10.50
N LEU A 88 -6.96 -18.12 9.77
CA LEU A 88 -6.54 -19.43 10.30
C LEU A 88 -5.01 -19.59 10.31
N GLU A 89 -4.34 -18.85 9.45
CA GLU A 89 -2.90 -18.87 9.25
C GLU A 89 -2.40 -17.44 8.96
N PRO A 90 -1.11 -17.13 9.19
CA PRO A 90 -0.54 -15.82 8.89
C PRO A 90 -0.71 -15.44 7.41
N GLY A 91 -1.35 -14.30 7.14
CA GLY A 91 -1.67 -13.85 5.77
C GLY A 91 -2.60 -14.79 4.98
N GLY A 92 -3.17 -15.81 5.64
CA GLY A 92 -3.99 -16.84 5.03
C GLY A 92 -5.47 -16.47 4.90
N PRO A 93 -6.32 -17.44 4.52
CA PRO A 93 -7.77 -17.23 4.46
C PRO A 93 -8.36 -16.91 5.84
N MET A 94 -9.46 -16.17 5.81
CA MET A 94 -10.24 -15.86 7.01
C MET A 94 -10.98 -17.09 7.51
N GLY A 95 -11.04 -17.26 8.83
CA GLY A 95 -11.93 -18.21 9.48
C GLY A 95 -13.40 -17.80 9.36
N ALA A 96 -14.28 -18.60 9.98
CA ALA A 96 -15.71 -18.34 9.96
C ALA A 96 -16.04 -17.00 10.66
N PRO A 97 -16.75 -16.07 10.00
CA PRO A 97 -17.18 -14.83 10.63
C PRO A 97 -18.16 -15.03 11.77
N VAL A 98 -18.06 -14.19 12.80
CA VAL A 98 -19.00 -14.11 13.92
C VAL A 98 -19.68 -12.75 13.95
N ARG A 99 -20.96 -12.72 14.26
CA ARG A 99 -21.70 -11.48 14.51
C ARG A 99 -21.43 -11.01 15.94
N ILE A 100 -21.06 -9.74 16.11
CA ILE A 100 -20.69 -9.18 17.42
C ILE A 100 -21.69 -8.17 18.00
N ASN A 101 -22.61 -7.63 17.20
CA ASN A 101 -23.72 -6.79 17.69
C ASN A 101 -24.95 -7.63 18.05
N ARG A 102 -25.82 -7.09 18.91
CA ARG A 102 -27.10 -7.76 19.24
C ARG A 102 -28.03 -7.78 18.02
N VAL A 103 -29.03 -8.67 18.05
CA VAL A 103 -29.95 -8.87 16.92
C VAL A 103 -30.78 -7.61 16.63
N GLU A 104 -31.19 -6.95 17.69
CA GLU A 104 -31.99 -5.73 17.75
C GLU A 104 -31.20 -4.44 17.47
N ASP A 105 -29.86 -4.50 17.51
CA ASP A 105 -29.02 -3.35 17.21
C ASP A 105 -29.09 -3.02 15.71
N ILE A 106 -29.19 -1.72 15.40
CA ILE A 106 -29.06 -1.20 14.04
C ILE A 106 -27.75 -0.42 13.94
N PRO A 107 -26.63 -1.08 13.56
CA PRO A 107 -25.38 -0.40 13.29
C PRO A 107 -25.54 0.74 12.29
N TYR A 108 -24.90 1.86 12.61
CA TYR A 108 -24.69 2.96 11.68
C TYR A 108 -23.62 2.55 10.68
N TRP A 109 -23.97 2.52 9.40
CA TRP A 109 -23.19 1.85 8.36
C TRP A 109 -22.65 2.80 7.28
N ARG A 110 -23.04 4.08 7.32
CA ARG A 110 -22.60 5.06 6.32
C ARG A 110 -21.31 5.74 6.76
N GLN A 111 -20.26 5.57 5.96
CA GLN A 111 -18.99 6.31 6.03
C GLN A 111 -18.15 6.10 7.31
N GLU A 112 -18.49 5.15 8.17
CA GLU A 112 -17.69 4.78 9.33
C GLU A 112 -17.42 3.28 9.32
N ALA A 113 -16.15 2.90 9.34
CA ALA A 113 -15.74 1.52 9.58
C ALA A 113 -15.79 1.23 11.08
N PRO A 114 -16.04 -0.02 11.51
CA PRO A 114 -15.74 -0.41 12.88
C PRO A 114 -14.27 -0.13 13.18
N ALA A 115 -13.97 0.35 14.38
CA ALA A 115 -12.58 0.43 14.84
C ALA A 115 -12.22 -0.90 15.51
N LEU A 116 -11.02 -1.42 15.20
CA LEU A 116 -10.55 -2.73 15.64
C LEU A 116 -9.16 -2.62 16.25
N VAL A 117 -9.00 -3.18 17.45
CA VAL A 117 -7.71 -3.38 18.12
C VAL A 117 -7.64 -4.82 18.62
N VAL A 118 -6.47 -5.43 18.46
CA VAL A 118 -6.21 -6.82 18.86
C VAL A 118 -4.91 -6.85 19.66
N GLN A 119 -4.94 -7.54 20.80
CA GLN A 119 -3.78 -7.76 21.66
C GLN A 119 -3.82 -9.20 22.19
N GLY A 120 -3.10 -10.12 21.53
CA GLY A 120 -3.24 -11.56 21.83
C GLY A 120 -4.67 -12.02 21.58
N GLU A 121 -5.33 -12.57 22.61
CA GLU A 121 -6.74 -12.99 22.54
C GLU A 121 -7.74 -11.88 22.88
N ASP A 122 -7.25 -10.72 23.34
CA ASP A 122 -8.11 -9.57 23.57
C ASP A 122 -8.44 -8.88 22.24
N VAL A 123 -9.72 -8.86 21.89
CA VAL A 123 -10.23 -8.18 20.69
C VAL A 123 -11.22 -7.12 21.11
N PHE A 124 -10.96 -5.87 20.71
CA PHE A 124 -11.86 -4.74 20.94
C PHE A 124 -12.39 -4.23 19.61
N VAL A 125 -13.71 -4.13 19.50
CA VAL A 125 -14.36 -3.58 18.30
C VAL A 125 -15.36 -2.50 18.70
N THR A 126 -15.28 -1.33 18.09
CA THR A 126 -16.28 -0.26 18.28
C THR A 126 -17.03 0.09 17.00
N TRP A 127 -18.30 0.45 17.12
CA TRP A 127 -19.14 0.89 16.00
C TRP A 127 -20.20 1.87 16.46
N GLY A 128 -20.70 2.71 15.54
CA GLY A 128 -21.83 3.59 15.79
C GLY A 128 -23.17 2.85 15.71
N LEU A 129 -24.18 3.29 16.47
CA LEU A 129 -25.58 2.89 16.28
C LEU A 129 -26.39 4.01 15.64
N ALA A 130 -27.26 3.62 14.73
CA ALA A 130 -28.22 4.52 14.12
C ALA A 130 -29.22 5.03 15.16
N HIS A 131 -29.57 6.31 15.06
CA HIS A 131 -30.63 6.89 15.86
C HIS A 131 -31.98 6.21 15.53
N PRO A 132 -32.90 6.00 16.51
CA PRO A 132 -34.20 5.40 16.25
C PRO A 132 -35.08 6.15 15.23
N LYS A 133 -34.81 7.44 14.99
CA LYS A 133 -35.48 8.27 13.97
C LYS A 133 -34.67 8.47 12.69
N ALA A 134 -33.55 7.75 12.52
CA ALA A 134 -32.76 7.84 11.30
C ALA A 134 -33.59 7.36 10.10
N THR A 135 -33.51 8.08 8.99
CA THR A 135 -34.08 7.66 7.70
C THR A 135 -32.95 7.41 6.70
N PRO A 136 -33.22 6.75 5.56
CA PRO A 136 -32.20 6.57 4.52
C PRO A 136 -31.60 7.89 4.02
N GLU A 137 -32.39 8.98 4.00
CA GLU A 137 -32.03 10.34 3.57
C GLU A 137 -31.40 11.16 4.69
N GLN A 138 -31.74 10.86 5.95
CA GLN A 138 -31.21 11.52 7.13
C GLN A 138 -30.62 10.49 8.10
N PRO A 139 -29.44 9.95 7.77
CA PRO A 139 -28.77 8.96 8.58
C PRO A 139 -28.02 9.69 9.71
N PHE A 140 -28.30 9.33 10.96
CA PHE A 140 -27.56 9.87 12.12
C PHE A 140 -27.10 8.72 13.01
N ALA A 141 -25.86 8.80 13.48
CA ALA A 141 -25.39 7.99 14.60
C ALA A 141 -25.62 8.77 15.91
N THR A 142 -26.02 8.09 16.98
CA THR A 142 -26.21 8.74 18.29
C THR A 142 -25.49 8.06 19.43
N GLU A 143 -24.97 6.86 19.21
CA GLU A 143 -24.28 6.10 20.24
C GLU A 143 -23.06 5.40 19.67
N LEU A 144 -22.00 5.30 20.47
CA LEU A 144 -20.85 4.44 20.22
C LEU A 144 -21.00 3.17 21.06
N ARG A 145 -20.80 2.01 20.44
CA ARG A 145 -20.77 0.70 21.09
C ARG A 145 -19.37 0.13 21.08
N LEU A 146 -19.09 -0.75 22.04
CA LEU A 146 -17.85 -1.51 22.19
C LEU A 146 -18.21 -2.98 22.45
N SER A 147 -17.54 -3.89 21.75
CA SER A 147 -17.45 -5.31 22.12
C SER A 147 -16.02 -5.65 22.53
N HIS A 148 -15.89 -6.60 23.47
CA HIS A 148 -14.62 -7.14 23.95
C HIS A 148 -14.69 -8.67 23.96
N SER A 149 -13.79 -9.31 23.22
CA SER A 149 -13.53 -10.75 23.29
C SER A 149 -12.24 -11.01 24.06
N LYS A 150 -12.15 -12.15 24.76
CA LYS A 150 -10.95 -12.61 25.49
C LYS A 150 -10.41 -13.95 24.96
N ASP A 151 -11.06 -14.49 23.95
CA ASP A 151 -10.82 -15.80 23.36
C ASP A 151 -10.69 -15.72 21.83
N GLY A 152 -10.41 -14.52 21.30
CA GLY A 152 -10.31 -14.25 19.87
C GLY A 152 -11.64 -14.21 19.16
#